data_AF-A0A103YLH9-F1
#
_entry.id   AF-A0A103YLH9-F1
#
_cell.length_a   1.000
_cell.length_b   1.000
_cell.length_c   1.000
_cell.angle_alpha   90.00
_cell.angle_beta   90.00
_cell.angle_gamma   90.00
#
_symmetry.space_group_name_H-M   'P 1'
#
loop_
_entity.id
_entity.type
_entity.pdbx_description
1 polymer ?
#
loop_
_entity_poly.entity_id
_entity_poly.type
_entity_poly.pdbx_seq_one_letter_code
_entity_poly.pdbx_strand_id
1 'polypeptide(L)'
;MPKTGRPFVLTSTVKKSLEMVLLAVSQRWPTLLYGPAGAGKTALISRLAQGHGSQVLSIYMDEKIDGKTLIGNYVCAEQPGEFRWQYGSLTQAILNGLWVVLEDIDNAPADV
;
A
#
# COMPACT_ATOMS: atom_id res chain seq x y z
N MET A 1 5.02 -0.49 -22.81
CA MET A 1 4.52 0.87 -23.11
C MET A 1 4.14 1.52 -21.79
N PRO A 2 4.70 2.68 -21.40
CA PRO A 2 4.30 3.31 -20.15
C PRO A 2 2.89 3.87 -20.33
N LYS A 3 1.96 3.46 -19.46
CA LYS A 3 0.59 3.98 -19.44
C LYS A 3 0.68 5.48 -19.17
N THR A 4 0.25 6.31 -20.12
CA THR A 4 0.11 7.76 -19.96
C THR A 4 -0.92 8.04 -18.89
N GLY A 5 -0.46 8.09 -17.63
CA GLY A 5 -1.26 8.47 -16.47
C GLY A 5 -1.68 9.94 -16.58
N ARG A 6 -2.83 10.26 -16.01
CA ARG A 6 -3.35 11.64 -15.95
C ARG A 6 -2.24 12.60 -15.47
N PRO A 7 -2.15 13.82 -16.04
CA PRO A 7 -1.11 14.76 -15.64
C PRO A 7 -1.23 15.10 -14.16
N PHE A 8 -0.21 14.78 -13.38
CA PHE A 8 -0.12 15.18 -11.97
C PHE A 8 0.40 16.61 -11.91
N VAL A 9 -0.48 17.56 -11.57
CA VAL A 9 -0.14 18.99 -11.52
C VAL A 9 0.42 19.33 -10.14
N LEU A 10 1.66 19.81 -10.12
CA LEU A 10 2.33 20.27 -8.90
C LEU A 10 1.84 21.68 -8.55
N THR A 11 1.00 21.78 -7.52
CA THR A 11 0.70 23.06 -6.86
C THR A 11 1.73 23.33 -5.76
N SER A 12 1.84 24.58 -5.31
CA SER A 12 2.75 24.96 -4.21
C SER A 12 2.53 24.15 -2.94
N THR A 13 1.27 23.85 -2.60
CA THR A 13 0.90 23.00 -1.45
C THR A 13 1.31 21.55 -1.66
N VAL A 14 0.98 20.97 -2.82
CA VAL A 14 1.32 19.57 -3.15
C VAL A 14 2.84 19.38 -3.18
N LYS A 15 3.60 20.36 -3.66
CA LYS A 15 5.07 20.31 -3.68
C LYS A 15 5.65 20.15 -2.27
N LYS A 16 5.17 20.92 -1.28
CA LYS A 16 5.63 20.79 0.11
C LYS A 16 5.30 19.42 0.69
N SER A 17 4.07 18.94 0.49
CA SER A 17 3.66 17.60 0.94
C SER A 17 4.52 16.52 0.29
N LEU A 18 4.82 16.66 -1.01
CA LEU A 18 5.67 15.73 -1.75
C LEU A 18 7.09 15.68 -1.17
N GLU A 19 7.70 16.85 -0.92
CA GLU A 19 9.05 16.95 -0.35
C GLU A 19 9.13 16.30 1.04
N MET A 20 8.13 16.52 1.90
CA MET A 20 8.07 15.90 3.23
C MET A 20 7.94 14.38 3.16
N VAL A 21 7.02 13.86 2.34
CA VAL A 21 6.84 12.41 2.18
C VAL A 21 8.07 11.79 1.54
N LEU A 22 8.67 12.43 0.55
CA LEU A 22 9.91 11.96 -0.09
C LEU A 22 11.06 11.85 0.92
N LEU A 23 11.21 12.84 1.80
CA LEU A 23 12.22 12.79 2.86
C LEU A 23 11.98 11.62 3.80
N ALA A 24 10.76 11.43 4.30
CA ALA A 24 10.43 10.32 5.19
C ALA A 24 10.65 8.94 4.53
N VAL A 25 10.24 8.80 3.27
CA VAL A 25 10.47 7.58 2.47
C VAL A 25 11.97 7.32 2.26
N SER A 26 12.78 8.36 2.01
CA SER A 26 14.23 8.21 1.85
C SER A 26 14.91 7.65 3.11
N GLN A 27 14.34 7.95 4.28
CA GLN A 27 14.77 7.43 5.58
C GLN A 27 14.16 6.05 5.91
N ARG A 28 13.35 5.51 5.00
CA ARG A 28 12.58 4.26 5.17
C ARG A 28 11.64 4.29 6.38
N TRP A 29 11.07 5.46 6.67
CA TRP A 29 10.12 5.61 7.77
C TRP A 29 8.68 5.33 7.31
N PRO A 30 7.91 4.53 8.08
CA PRO A 30 6.47 4.45 7.90
C PRO A 30 5.86 5.85 8.01
N THR A 31 5.09 6.26 7.00
CA THR A 31 4.58 7.63 6.88
C THR A 31 3.06 7.63 6.76
N LEU A 32 2.39 8.26 7.72
CA LEU A 32 0.94 8.48 7.67
C LEU A 32 0.62 9.74 6.87
N LEU A 33 -0.20 9.61 5.83
CA LEU A 33 -0.69 10.74 5.04
C LEU A 33 -2.18 10.94 5.29
N TYR A 34 -2.54 11.98 6.06
CA TYR A 34 -3.92 12.30 6.41
C TYR A 34 -4.35 13.66 5.84
N GLY A 35 -5.65 13.89 5.74
CA GLY A 35 -6.24 15.12 5.20
C GLY A 35 -7.62 14.88 4.58
N PRO A 36 -8.32 15.92 4.10
CA PRO A 36 -9.68 15.80 3.59
C PRO A 36 -9.79 14.85 2.38
N ALA A 37 -10.98 14.32 2.16
CA ALA A 37 -11.30 13.56 0.95
C ALA A 37 -11.05 14.42 -0.29
N GLY A 38 -10.50 13.82 -1.35
CA GLY A 38 -10.19 14.55 -2.58
C GLY A 38 -8.93 15.44 -2.53
N ALA A 39 -8.19 15.51 -1.42
CA ALA A 39 -6.95 16.29 -1.31
C ALA A 39 -5.77 15.79 -2.18
N GLY A 40 -5.95 14.68 -2.92
CA GLY A 40 -4.93 14.13 -3.82
C GLY A 40 -3.89 13.22 -3.18
N LYS A 41 -4.16 12.68 -1.98
CA LYS A 41 -3.25 11.79 -1.22
C LYS A 41 -2.78 10.57 -2.04
N THR A 42 -3.72 9.79 -2.58
CA THR A 42 -3.45 8.62 -3.42
C THR A 42 -2.69 8.99 -4.70
N ALA A 43 -2.99 10.16 -5.29
CA ALA A 43 -2.30 10.67 -6.46
C ALA A 43 -0.83 11.05 -6.16
N LEU A 44 -0.57 11.64 -4.99
CA LEU A 44 0.77 11.97 -4.51
C LEU A 44 1.61 10.69 -4.32
N ILE A 45 1.05 9.67 -3.66
CA ILE A 45 1.74 8.39 -3.45
C ILE A 45 2.05 7.72 -4.79
N SER A 46 1.07 7.67 -5.70
CA SER A 46 1.25 7.12 -7.04
C SER A 46 2.37 7.83 -7.81
N ARG A 47 2.45 9.16 -7.70
CA ARG A 47 3.49 9.98 -8.35
C ARG A 47 4.89 9.71 -7.77
N LEU A 48 4.99 9.52 -6.45
CA LEU A 48 6.25 9.17 -5.76
C LEU A 48 6.74 7.79 -6.16
N ALA A 49 5.87 6.78 -6.11
CA ALA A 49 6.23 5.41 -6.47
C ALA A 49 6.70 5.29 -7.92
N GLN A 50 6.02 5.99 -8.85
CA GLN A 50 6.47 6.11 -10.25
C GLN A 50 7.87 6.72 -10.36
N GLY A 51 8.18 7.75 -9.56
CA GLY A 51 9.52 8.35 -9.52
C GLY A 51 10.60 7.41 -8.99
N HIS A 52 10.25 6.51 -8.08
CA HIS A 52 11.14 5.48 -7.53
C HIS A 52 11.21 4.19 -8.36
N GLY A 53 10.44 4.07 -9.45
CA GLY A 53 10.34 2.84 -10.23
C GLY A 53 9.70 1.68 -9.47
N SER A 54 8.97 1.96 -8.39
CA SER A 54 8.31 0.96 -7.56
C SER A 54 6.83 0.84 -7.89
N GLN A 55 6.26 -0.33 -7.64
CA GLN A 55 4.82 -0.58 -7.71
C GLN A 55 4.20 -0.45 -6.33
N VAL A 56 2.94 0.01 -6.29
CA VAL A 56 2.19 0.20 -5.04
C VAL A 56 1.09 -0.85 -4.95
N LEU A 57 1.03 -1.54 -3.81
CA LEU A 57 -0.13 -2.32 -3.39
C LEU A 57 -0.93 -1.51 -2.37
N SER A 58 -2.16 -1.17 -2.71
CA SER A 58 -3.12 -0.60 -1.77
C SER A 58 -3.92 -1.71 -1.10
N ILE A 59 -3.90 -1.74 0.24
CA ILE A 59 -4.69 -2.63 1.09
C ILE A 59 -5.69 -1.75 1.83
N TYR A 60 -6.98 -1.92 1.53
CA TYR A 60 -8.04 -1.16 2.19
C TYR A 60 -8.42 -1.83 3.49
N MET A 61 -8.19 -1.16 4.61
CA MET A 61 -8.60 -1.68 5.91
C MET A 61 -10.11 -1.58 6.07
N ASP A 62 -10.75 -2.73 6.30
CA ASP A 62 -12.16 -2.82 6.68
C ASP A 62 -12.31 -3.84 7.81
N GLU A 63 -13.48 -3.84 8.46
CA GLU A 63 -13.79 -4.77 9.56
C GLU A 63 -13.76 -6.26 9.15
N LYS A 64 -13.66 -6.56 7.85
CA LYS A 64 -13.63 -7.93 7.32
C LYS A 64 -12.22 -8.43 7.07
N ILE A 65 -11.21 -7.56 7.11
CA ILE A 65 -9.81 -7.97 6.98
C ILE A 65 -9.38 -8.71 8.25
N ASP A 66 -9.09 -10.00 8.08
CA ASP A 66 -8.41 -10.84 9.07
C ASP A 66 -6.89 -10.69 8.87
N GLY A 67 -6.15 -10.40 9.94
CA GLY A 67 -4.69 -10.30 9.91
C GLY A 67 -4.00 -11.55 9.34
N LYS A 68 -4.61 -12.72 9.51
CA LYS A 68 -4.13 -13.96 8.88
C LYS A 68 -4.21 -13.93 7.35
N THR A 69 -5.19 -13.22 6.79
CA THR A 69 -5.31 -13.03 5.33
C THR A 69 -4.20 -12.12 4.79
N LEU A 70 -3.69 -11.18 5.60
CA LEU A 70 -2.56 -10.33 5.21
C LEU A 70 -1.24 -11.09 5.22
N ILE A 71 -1.00 -11.90 6.25
CA ILE A 71 0.26 -12.64 6.40
C ILE A 71 0.26 -13.92 5.56
N GLY A 72 -0.79 -14.70 5.64
CA GLY A 72 -0.93 -15.99 4.97
C GLY A 72 -1.59 -17.03 5.85
N ASN A 73 -2.09 -18.08 5.21
CA ASN A 73 -2.81 -19.17 5.85
C ASN A 73 -2.47 -20.51 5.18
N TYR A 74 -2.70 -21.60 5.92
CA TYR A 74 -2.72 -22.93 5.33
C TYR A 74 -4.06 -23.17 4.62
N VAL A 75 -4.00 -23.59 3.36
CA VAL A 75 -5.17 -23.93 2.54
C VAL A 75 -5.11 -25.40 2.13
N CYS A 76 -6.27 -26.03 1.98
CA CYS A 76 -6.34 -27.39 1.45
C CYS A 76 -5.73 -27.42 0.04
N ALA A 77 -4.84 -28.38 -0.20
CA ALA A 77 -4.30 -28.65 -1.52
C ALA A 77 -5.28 -29.55 -2.32
N GLU A 78 -4.90 -29.87 -3.55
CA GLU A 78 -5.72 -30.72 -4.43
C GLU A 78 -5.84 -32.15 -3.91
N GLN A 79 -4.81 -32.65 -3.20
CA GLN A 79 -4.85 -33.97 -2.57
C GLN A 79 -5.53 -33.91 -1.20
N PRO A 80 -6.52 -34.78 -0.94
CA PRO A 80 -7.15 -34.87 0.38
C PRO A 80 -6.12 -35.15 1.49
N GLY A 81 -6.16 -34.35 2.55
CA GLY A 81 -5.25 -34.46 3.69
C GLY A 81 -3.96 -33.65 3.56
N GLU A 82 -3.71 -33.03 2.41
CA GLU A 82 -2.57 -32.13 2.20
C GLU A 82 -2.97 -30.66 2.43
N PHE A 83 -2.15 -29.95 3.18
CA PHE A 83 -2.28 -28.51 3.41
C PHE A 83 -1.02 -27.82 2.92
N ARG A 84 -1.20 -26.72 2.19
CA ARG A 84 -0.10 -25.90 1.70
C ARG A 84 -0.18 -24.50 2.29
N TRP A 85 0.98 -23.93 2.60
CA TRP A 85 1.07 -22.52 2.98
C TRP A 85 0.76 -21.64 1.75
N GLN A 86 -0.09 -20.64 1.95
CA GLN A 86 -0.37 -19.61 0.96
C GLN A 86 -0.10 -18.24 1.57
N TYR A 87 0.86 -17.53 0.99
CA TYR A 87 1.20 -16.16 1.41
C TYR A 87 0.04 -15.20 1.19
N GLY A 88 -0.23 -14.37 2.20
CA GLY A 88 -1.21 -13.30 2.13
C GLY A 88 -0.71 -12.09 1.36
N SER A 89 -1.59 -11.10 1.15
CA SER A 89 -1.33 -9.93 0.30
C SER A 89 -0.13 -9.09 0.78
N LEU A 90 -0.02 -8.85 2.10
CA LEU A 90 1.07 -8.10 2.69
C LEU A 90 2.40 -8.87 2.56
N THR A 91 2.40 -10.17 2.85
CA THR A 91 3.63 -10.97 2.74
C THR A 91 4.12 -11.05 1.30
N GLN A 92 3.21 -11.24 0.33
CA GLN A 92 3.58 -11.20 -1.09
C GLN A 92 4.18 -9.85 -1.47
N ALA A 93 3.61 -8.72 -1.01
CA ALA A 93 4.15 -7.41 -1.30
C ALA A 93 5.57 -7.20 -0.76
N ILE A 94 5.83 -7.63 0.48
CA ILE A 94 7.15 -7.56 1.10
C ILE A 94 8.16 -8.40 0.31
N LEU A 95 7.81 -9.64 -0.04
CA LEU A 95 8.68 -10.54 -0.79
C LEU A 95 9.03 -10.02 -2.20
N ASN A 96 8.09 -9.31 -2.83
CA ASN A 96 8.29 -8.70 -4.15
C ASN A 96 8.87 -7.28 -4.10
N GLY A 97 9.17 -6.74 -2.91
CA GLY A 97 9.71 -5.39 -2.74
C GLY A 97 8.75 -4.28 -3.16
N LEU A 98 7.44 -4.53 -3.08
CA LEU A 98 6.42 -3.54 -3.42
C LEU A 98 6.26 -2.51 -2.29
N TRP A 99 5.86 -1.29 -2.65
CA TRP A 99 5.40 -0.33 -1.66
C TRP A 99 3.99 -0.72 -1.20
N VAL A 100 3.76 -0.72 0.10
CA VAL A 100 2.46 -1.03 0.68
C VAL A 100 1.83 0.26 1.19
N VAL A 101 0.56 0.48 0.82
CA VAL A 101 -0.27 1.55 1.35
C VAL A 101 -1.45 0.91 2.06
N LEU A 102 -1.60 1.22 3.34
CA LEU A 102 -2.78 0.87 4.12
C LEU A 102 -3.76 2.04 4.00
N GLU A 103 -4.84 1.84 3.28
CA GLU A 103 -5.92 2.84 3.11
C GLU A 103 -6.95 2.65 4.23
N ASP A 104 -7.58 3.76 4.65
CA ASP A 104 -8.67 3.77 5.63
C ASP A 104 -8.34 3.07 6.97
N ILE A 105 -7.09 3.23 7.44
CA ILE A 105 -6.55 2.58 8.65
C ILE A 105 -7.35 2.88 9.94
N ASP A 106 -8.14 3.96 9.95
CA ASP A 106 -9.09 4.28 11.00
C ASP A 106 -10.22 3.25 11.14
N ASN A 107 -10.49 2.47 10.09
CA ASN A 107 -11.49 1.40 10.06
C ASN A 107 -10.87 0.01 10.27
N ALA A 108 -9.57 -0.08 10.57
CA ALA A 108 -8.91 -1.35 10.85
C ALA A 108 -9.43 -1.97 12.16
N PRO A 109 -9.64 -3.30 12.21
CA PRO A 109 -10.01 -3.98 13.44
C PRO A 109 -8.83 -4.00 14.42
N ALA A 110 -9.11 -4.13 15.72
CA ALA A 110 -8.11 -3.98 16.77
C ALA A 110 -7.01 -5.06 16.80
N ASP A 111 -7.22 -6.17 16.09
CA ASP A 111 -6.33 -7.32 15.98
C ASP A 111 -5.44 -7.30 14.73
N VAL A 112 -5.48 -6.21 13.95
CA VAL A 112 -4.68 -5.98 12.73
C VAL A 112 -3.69 -4.82 12.91
#